data_AF-A0A7S3ZV79-F1
#
_entry.id   AF-A0A7S3ZV79-F1
#
_cell.length_a   1.000
_cell.length_b   1.000
_cell.length_c   1.000
_cell.angle_alpha   90.00
_cell.angle_beta   90.00
_cell.angle_gamma   90.00
#
_symmetry.space_group_name_H-M   'P 1'
#
loop_
_entity.id
_entity.type
_entity.pdbx_description
1 polymer ?
#
loop_
_entity_poly.entity_id
_entity_poly.type
_entity_poly.pdbx_seq_one_letter_code
_entity_poly.pdbx_strand_id
1 'polypeptide(L)'
;RSCGSEAPQLQPIYSPQTVSIMKLISTILLASTAAALKQRAAPMKALQVPRGGGMVEKSQALTVTKVVFGLYAAQMLLVPDFMMTQNFKMKMDKYHTFITRISGLGWLGMLKCLGAMEEDDAFNTSFIVSIICTIIAPVNAEMNLECNTAHGAVYVLFPILLGAHALAM
;
A
#
# COMPACT_ATOMS: atom_id res chain seq x y z
N ARG A 1 9.04 53.35 -31.98
CA ARG A 1 8.91 51.89 -31.80
C ARG A 1 9.39 51.55 -30.39
N SER A 2 8.48 51.27 -29.47
CA SER A 2 8.76 50.45 -28.30
C SER A 2 7.44 49.80 -27.90
N CYS A 3 7.33 48.50 -28.17
CA CYS A 3 6.18 47.68 -27.81
C CYS A 3 6.63 46.87 -26.58
N GLY A 4 6.20 47.29 -25.39
CA GLY A 4 6.42 46.53 -24.16
C GLY A 4 5.29 45.50 -24.02
N SER A 5 5.59 44.22 -24.23
CA SER A 5 4.67 43.13 -23.93
C SER A 5 4.89 42.67 -22.48
N GLU A 6 3.99 43.02 -21.58
CA GLU A 6 3.93 42.43 -20.24
C GLU A 6 3.40 41.00 -20.36
N ALA A 7 4.13 40.05 -19.76
CA ALA A 7 3.71 38.65 -19.69
C ALA A 7 2.60 38.49 -18.63
N PRO A 8 1.52 37.72 -18.90
CA PRO A 8 0.47 37.49 -17.92
C PRO A 8 1.01 36.64 -16.76
N GLN A 9 0.89 37.15 -15.54
CA GLN A 9 1.21 36.40 -14.32
C GLN A 9 0.25 35.22 -14.15
N LEU A 10 0.80 34.00 -14.14
CA LEU A 10 0.08 32.79 -13.75
C LEU A 10 -0.26 32.89 -12.26
N GLN A 11 -1.54 33.09 -11.93
CA GLN A 11 -1.97 32.97 -10.54
C GLN A 11 -1.93 31.50 -10.09
N PRO A 12 -1.51 31.20 -8.85
CA PRO A 12 -1.52 29.84 -8.34
C PRO A 12 -2.97 29.35 -8.19
N ILE A 13 -3.31 28.28 -8.92
CA ILE A 13 -4.65 27.63 -9.00
C ILE A 13 -5.02 26.86 -7.70
N TYR A 14 -4.24 27.00 -6.62
CA TYR A 14 -4.47 26.26 -5.38
C TYR A 14 -4.97 27.17 -4.27
N SER A 15 -6.25 27.04 -3.93
CA SER A 15 -6.84 27.71 -2.79
C SER A 15 -6.35 27.09 -1.47
N PRO A 16 -6.20 27.88 -0.38
CA PRO A 16 -5.73 27.38 0.90
C PRO A 16 -6.61 26.26 1.52
N GLN A 17 -7.88 26.17 1.09
CA GLN A 17 -8.82 25.15 1.57
C GLN A 17 -8.42 23.73 1.11
N THR A 18 -7.89 23.58 -0.11
CA THR A 18 -7.49 22.26 -0.66
C THR A 18 -6.29 21.67 0.09
N VAL A 19 -5.37 22.53 0.55
CA VAL A 19 -4.19 22.13 1.34
C VAL A 19 -4.58 21.61 2.72
N SER A 20 -5.62 22.19 3.33
CA SER A 20 -6.10 21.79 4.66
C SER A 20 -6.82 20.44 4.64
N ILE A 21 -7.56 20.14 3.56
CA ILE A 21 -8.28 18.86 3.39
C ILE A 21 -7.29 17.71 3.12
N MET A 22 -6.26 17.93 2.30
CA MET A 22 -5.21 16.94 2.05
C MET A 22 -4.44 16.58 3.32
N LYS A 23 -4.10 17.57 4.17
CA LYS A 23 -3.44 17.31 5.44
C LYS A 23 -4.31 16.48 6.38
N LEU A 24 -5.61 16.77 6.46
CA LEU A 24 -6.55 16.05 7.33
C LEU A 24 -6.71 14.57 6.90
N ILE A 25 -6.76 14.30 5.60
CA ILE A 25 -6.86 12.92 5.07
C ILE A 25 -5.56 12.14 5.35
N SER A 26 -4.40 12.77 5.20
CA SER A 26 -3.11 12.16 5.56
C SER A 26 -3.02 11.82 7.05
N THR A 27 -3.47 12.69 7.96
CA THR A 27 -3.45 12.40 9.40
C THR A 27 -4.41 11.26 9.79
N ILE A 28 -5.57 11.16 9.14
CA ILE A 28 -6.53 10.07 9.39
C ILE A 28 -5.97 8.72 8.92
N LEU A 29 -5.25 8.70 7.79
CA LEU A 29 -4.62 7.48 7.28
C LEU A 29 -3.44 7.01 8.14
N LEU A 30 -2.61 7.94 8.65
CA LEU A 30 -1.53 7.64 9.60
C LEU A 30 -2.04 7.20 10.99
N ALA A 31 -3.21 7.68 11.43
CA ALA A 31 -3.84 7.22 12.67
C ALA A 31 -4.50 5.84 12.53
N SER A 32 -4.91 5.45 11.31
CA SER A 32 -5.61 4.19 11.05
C SER A 32 -4.68 2.97 11.16
N THR A 33 -3.39 3.13 10.87
CA THR A 33 -2.37 2.09 11.13
C THR A 33 -2.09 1.91 12.63
N ALA A 34 -2.21 2.96 13.45
CA ALA A 34 -2.07 2.86 14.90
C ALA A 34 -3.31 2.24 15.58
N ALA A 35 -4.52 2.50 15.07
CA ALA A 35 -5.75 1.92 15.59
C ALA A 35 -5.91 0.42 15.25
N ALA A 36 -5.36 -0.02 14.12
CA ALA A 36 -5.31 -1.45 13.76
C ALA A 36 -4.38 -2.27 14.67
N LEU A 37 -3.45 -1.63 15.38
CA LEU A 37 -2.56 -2.24 16.37
C LEU A 37 -3.20 -2.42 17.76
N LYS A 38 -4.39 -1.85 18.00
CA LYS A 38 -5.11 -2.03 19.27
C LYS A 38 -5.99 -3.29 19.22
N GLN A 39 -5.40 -4.43 18.85
CA GLN A 39 -6.02 -5.72 19.09
C GLN A 39 -6.10 -5.92 20.60
N ARG A 40 -7.33 -6.03 21.10
CA ARG A 40 -7.65 -6.40 22.48
C ARG A 40 -6.97 -7.74 22.76
N ALA A 41 -5.98 -7.75 23.66
CA ALA A 41 -5.32 -8.97 24.11
C ALA A 41 -6.38 -9.95 24.63
N ALA A 42 -6.61 -11.02 23.87
CA ALA A 42 -7.39 -12.16 24.33
C ALA A 42 -6.57 -12.93 25.39
N PRO A 43 -7.20 -13.50 26.42
CA PRO A 43 -6.49 -14.16 27.50
C PRO A 43 -5.77 -15.40 26.96
N MET A 44 -4.45 -15.44 27.13
CA MET A 44 -3.60 -16.58 26.77
C MET A 44 -4.07 -17.84 27.51
N LYS A 45 -4.81 -18.71 26.83
CA LYS A 45 -4.83 -20.13 27.17
C LYS A 45 -3.55 -20.73 26.60
N ALA A 46 -2.78 -21.36 27.48
CA ALA A 46 -1.51 -22.01 27.17
C ALA A 46 -1.62 -22.84 25.89
N LEU A 47 -0.84 -22.44 24.89
CA LEU A 47 -0.76 -23.04 23.57
C LEU A 47 -0.20 -24.45 23.74
N GLN A 48 -1.07 -25.46 23.77
CA GLN A 48 -0.67 -26.81 23.40
C GLN A 48 -0.27 -26.73 21.94
N VAL A 49 1.03 -26.73 21.65
CA VAL A 49 1.57 -26.73 20.29
C VAL A 49 1.40 -28.14 19.72
N PRO A 50 0.43 -28.40 18.81
CA PRO A 50 0.49 -29.59 17.99
C PRO A 50 1.63 -29.33 17.00
N ARG A 51 2.69 -30.15 17.08
CA ARG A 51 3.80 -30.11 16.12
C ARG A 51 3.23 -30.21 14.70
N GLY A 52 3.13 -29.09 13.99
CA GLY A 52 2.59 -29.00 12.64
C GLY A 52 1.62 -27.83 12.36
N GLY A 53 1.22 -27.05 13.36
CA GLY A 53 0.46 -25.80 13.15
C GLY A 53 1.33 -24.58 13.44
N GLY A 54 1.44 -23.65 12.48
CA GLY A 54 2.14 -22.37 12.67
C GLY A 54 1.65 -21.60 13.91
N MET A 55 2.46 -20.67 14.41
CA MET A 55 2.11 -19.79 15.53
C MET A 55 0.90 -18.88 15.23
N VAL A 56 0.52 -18.74 13.96
CA VAL A 56 -0.58 -17.92 13.46
C VAL A 56 -1.41 -18.76 12.46
N GLU A 57 -2.72 -18.54 12.41
CA GLU A 57 -3.57 -19.19 11.39
C GLU A 57 -3.34 -18.59 9.99
N LYS A 58 -3.44 -19.41 8.93
CA LYS A 58 -3.38 -18.95 7.52
C LYS A 58 -4.41 -17.86 7.23
N SER A 59 -5.61 -18.01 7.80
CA SER A 59 -6.70 -17.02 7.76
C SER A 59 -6.27 -15.62 8.24
N GLN A 60 -5.39 -15.56 9.25
CA GLN A 60 -4.88 -14.30 9.79
C GLN A 60 -3.84 -13.69 8.85
N ALA A 61 -2.93 -14.48 8.27
CA ALA A 61 -2.01 -14.00 7.24
C ALA A 61 -2.78 -13.44 6.03
N LEU A 62 -3.82 -14.15 5.58
CA LEU A 62 -4.71 -13.71 4.51
C LEU A 62 -5.46 -12.42 4.84
N THR A 63 -5.87 -12.24 6.09
CA THR A 63 -6.52 -11.01 6.55
C THR A 63 -5.54 -9.83 6.49
N VAL A 64 -4.31 -10.02 6.97
CA VAL A 64 -3.26 -8.99 6.88
C VAL A 64 -2.98 -8.62 5.43
N THR A 65 -2.82 -9.61 4.54
CA THR A 65 -2.67 -9.41 3.09
C THR A 65 -3.80 -8.55 2.52
N LYS A 66 -5.06 -8.91 2.78
CA LYS A 66 -6.22 -8.19 2.24
C LYS A 66 -6.28 -6.74 2.74
N VAL A 67 -5.94 -6.49 4.00
CA VAL A 67 -5.91 -5.15 4.57
C VAL A 67 -4.79 -4.31 3.95
N VAL A 68 -3.55 -4.81 3.93
CA VAL A 68 -2.39 -4.06 3.43
C VAL A 68 -2.58 -3.73 1.95
N PHE A 69 -2.82 -4.73 1.10
CA PHE A 69 -2.99 -4.49 -0.32
C PHE A 69 -4.30 -3.76 -0.63
N GLY A 70 -5.34 -3.91 0.19
CA GLY A 70 -6.59 -3.15 0.06
C GLY A 70 -6.37 -1.66 0.26
N LEU A 71 -5.57 -1.26 1.25
CA LEU A 71 -5.19 0.14 1.47
C LEU A 71 -4.36 0.70 0.32
N TYR A 72 -3.37 -0.06 -0.17
CA TYR A 72 -2.60 0.34 -1.36
C TYR A 72 -3.49 0.47 -2.61
N ALA A 73 -4.40 -0.46 -2.84
CA ALA A 73 -5.34 -0.40 -3.96
C ALA A 73 -6.25 0.84 -3.87
N ALA A 74 -6.74 1.15 -2.67
CA ALA A 74 -7.54 2.36 -2.43
C ALA A 74 -6.73 3.64 -2.70
N GLN A 75 -5.46 3.69 -2.28
CA GLN A 75 -4.58 4.82 -2.57
C GLN A 75 -4.35 4.99 -4.07
N MET A 76 -4.09 3.90 -4.80
CA MET A 76 -3.93 3.91 -6.25
C MET A 76 -5.18 4.41 -6.98
N LEU A 77 -6.39 4.14 -6.46
CA LEU A 77 -7.65 4.60 -7.05
C LEU A 77 -7.98 6.05 -6.73
N LEU A 78 -7.95 6.39 -5.43
CA LEU A 78 -8.49 7.64 -4.92
C LEU A 78 -7.46 8.76 -4.98
N VAL A 79 -6.19 8.46 -4.70
CA VAL A 79 -5.10 9.43 -4.59
C VAL A 79 -3.83 8.96 -5.34
N PRO A 80 -3.92 8.64 -6.65
CA PRO A 80 -2.82 8.06 -7.42
C PRO A 80 -1.57 8.95 -7.43
N ASP A 81 -1.75 10.28 -7.49
CA ASP A 81 -0.63 11.22 -7.51
C ASP A 81 0.18 11.17 -6.21
N PHE A 82 -0.50 11.18 -5.06
CA PHE A 82 0.15 11.00 -3.77
C PHE A 82 0.83 9.63 -3.66
N MET A 83 0.17 8.55 -4.12
CA MET A 83 0.73 7.20 -4.10
C MET A 83 2.04 7.11 -4.89
N MET A 84 2.10 7.67 -6.08
CA MET A 84 3.28 7.55 -6.94
C MET A 84 4.38 8.52 -6.51
N THR A 85 4.05 9.79 -6.22
CA THR A 85 5.04 10.82 -5.89
C THR A 85 5.67 10.65 -4.51
N GLN A 86 4.97 10.03 -3.55
CA GLN A 86 5.60 9.70 -2.27
C GLN A 86 6.67 8.61 -2.42
N ASN A 87 6.49 7.68 -3.37
CA ASN A 87 7.40 6.55 -3.58
C ASN A 87 8.50 6.87 -4.60
N PHE A 88 8.23 7.71 -5.61
CA PHE A 88 9.14 7.96 -6.72
C PHE A 88 9.30 9.44 -7.00
N LYS A 89 10.52 9.84 -7.40
CA LYS A 89 10.81 11.19 -7.91
C LYS A 89 10.31 11.32 -9.34
N MET A 90 9.00 11.43 -9.48
CA MET A 90 8.35 11.57 -10.78
C MET A 90 7.27 12.64 -10.75
N LYS A 91 6.89 13.12 -11.92
CA LYS A 91 5.69 13.94 -12.11
C LYS A 91 4.63 13.10 -12.78
N MET A 92 3.44 13.04 -12.19
CA MET A 92 2.33 12.28 -12.78
C MET A 92 1.72 13.04 -13.95
N ASP A 93 1.66 12.37 -15.09
CA ASP A 93 0.86 12.79 -16.23
C ASP A 93 -0.48 12.02 -16.26
N LYS A 94 -1.30 12.30 -17.29
CA LYS A 94 -2.60 11.66 -17.46
C LYS A 94 -2.49 10.16 -17.69
N TYR A 95 -1.44 9.71 -18.38
CA TYR A 95 -1.23 8.30 -18.68
C TYR A 95 -0.89 7.52 -17.41
N HIS A 96 0.07 7.98 -16.63
CA HIS A 96 0.44 7.36 -15.35
C HIS A 96 -0.73 7.38 -14.37
N THR A 97 -1.48 8.49 -14.30
CA THR A 97 -2.70 8.55 -13.47
C THR A 97 -3.72 7.49 -13.86
N PHE A 98 -3.95 7.30 -15.16
CA PHE A 98 -4.85 6.27 -15.67
C PHE A 98 -4.33 4.87 -15.31
N ILE A 99 -3.07 4.57 -15.59
CA ILE A 99 -2.47 3.27 -15.30
C ILE A 99 -2.51 2.96 -13.81
N THR A 100 -2.11 3.88 -12.94
CA THR A 100 -2.14 3.68 -11.48
C THR A 100 -3.55 3.35 -10.99
N ARG A 101 -4.58 4.04 -11.48
CA ARG A 101 -5.97 3.74 -11.13
C ARG A 101 -6.41 2.36 -11.59
N ILE A 102 -6.09 1.99 -12.83
CA ILE A 102 -6.40 0.66 -13.36
C ILE A 102 -5.66 -0.44 -12.58
N SER A 103 -4.40 -0.21 -12.19
CA SER A 103 -3.66 -1.11 -11.28
C SER A 103 -4.38 -1.27 -9.95
N GLY A 104 -4.92 -0.18 -9.38
CA GLY A 104 -5.73 -0.24 -8.15
C GLY A 104 -6.99 -1.11 -8.31
N LEU A 105 -7.70 -1.03 -9.45
CA LEU A 105 -8.81 -1.94 -9.74
C LEU A 105 -8.34 -3.40 -9.87
N GLY A 106 -7.19 -3.61 -10.52
CA GLY A 106 -6.58 -4.95 -10.63
C GLY A 106 -6.28 -5.56 -9.26
N TRP A 107 -5.75 -4.76 -8.33
CA TRP A 107 -5.53 -5.18 -6.95
C TRP A 107 -6.83 -5.56 -6.24
N LEU A 108 -7.88 -4.74 -6.35
CA LEU A 108 -9.20 -5.09 -5.78
C LEU A 108 -9.77 -6.39 -6.37
N GLY A 109 -9.60 -6.60 -7.69
CA GLY A 109 -9.96 -7.84 -8.35
C GLY A 109 -9.21 -9.05 -7.79
N MET A 110 -7.89 -8.94 -7.64
CA MET A 110 -7.07 -10.01 -7.04
C MET A 110 -7.50 -10.32 -5.60
N LEU A 111 -7.74 -9.30 -4.77
CA LEU A 111 -8.24 -9.49 -3.40
C LEU A 111 -9.60 -10.18 -3.34
N LYS A 112 -10.49 -9.87 -4.30
CA LYS A 112 -11.77 -10.56 -4.44
C LYS A 112 -11.57 -12.04 -4.81
N CYS A 113 -10.60 -12.36 -5.68
CA CYS A 113 -10.25 -13.73 -6.04
C CYS A 113 -9.67 -14.50 -4.84
N LEU A 114 -8.77 -13.91 -4.07
CA LEU A 114 -8.26 -14.52 -2.81
C LEU A 114 -9.38 -14.84 -1.82
N GLY A 115 -10.47 -14.07 -1.83
CA GLY A 115 -11.65 -14.33 -1.00
C GLY A 115 -12.55 -15.46 -1.50
N ALA A 116 -12.33 -15.98 -2.70
CA ALA A 116 -13.13 -17.05 -3.32
C ALA A 116 -12.34 -18.36 -3.51
N MET A 117 -11.03 -18.35 -3.24
CA MET A 117 -10.16 -19.52 -3.28
C MET A 117 -10.33 -20.38 -2.02
N GLU A 118 -9.94 -21.65 -2.14
CA GLU A 118 -9.69 -22.54 -1.00
C GLU A 118 -8.52 -21.97 -0.16
N GLU A 119 -8.48 -22.26 1.14
CA GLU A 119 -7.59 -21.55 2.08
C GLU A 119 -6.10 -21.76 1.75
N ASP A 120 -5.70 -22.97 1.38
CA ASP A 120 -4.30 -23.27 1.07
C ASP A 120 -3.87 -22.60 -0.23
N ASP A 121 -4.72 -22.64 -1.25
CA ASP A 121 -4.47 -21.95 -2.53
C ASP A 121 -4.41 -20.44 -2.35
N ALA A 122 -5.32 -19.88 -1.55
CA ALA A 122 -5.33 -18.46 -1.21
C ALA A 122 -4.04 -18.08 -0.47
N PHE A 123 -3.65 -18.87 0.53
CA PHE A 123 -2.45 -18.64 1.32
C PHE A 123 -1.20 -18.66 0.45
N ASN A 124 -1.01 -19.71 -0.36
CA ASN A 124 0.13 -19.85 -1.26
C ASN A 124 0.19 -18.71 -2.29
N THR A 125 -0.95 -18.36 -2.89
CA THR A 125 -1.05 -17.23 -3.82
C THR A 125 -0.67 -15.92 -3.14
N SER A 126 -1.22 -15.67 -1.94
CA SER A 126 -0.92 -14.45 -1.17
C SER A 126 0.54 -14.36 -0.74
N PHE A 127 1.18 -15.49 -0.43
CA PHE A 127 2.59 -15.53 -0.09
C PHE A 127 3.47 -15.15 -1.29
N ILE A 128 3.18 -15.71 -2.47
CA ILE A 128 3.88 -15.37 -3.72
C ILE A 128 3.73 -13.87 -4.03
N VAL A 129 2.51 -13.33 -3.97
CA VAL A 129 2.25 -11.91 -4.18
C VAL A 129 3.00 -11.05 -3.16
N SER A 130 3.05 -11.48 -1.90
CA SER A 130 3.80 -10.80 -0.84
C SER A 130 5.29 -10.74 -1.16
N ILE A 131 5.89 -11.84 -1.62
CA ILE A 131 7.31 -11.86 -2.04
C ILE A 131 7.54 -10.87 -3.20
N ILE A 132 6.67 -10.90 -4.22
CA ILE A 132 6.78 -10.01 -5.38
C ILE A 132 6.76 -8.54 -4.93
N CYS A 133 5.84 -8.16 -4.05
CA CYS A 133 5.69 -6.78 -3.62
C CYS A 133 6.67 -6.31 -2.54
N THR A 134 7.26 -7.24 -1.79
CA THR A 134 8.20 -6.90 -0.70
C THR A 134 9.65 -6.88 -1.18
N ILE A 135 9.97 -7.73 -2.15
CA ILE A 135 11.36 -7.98 -2.56
C ILE A 135 11.53 -7.61 -4.03
N ILE A 136 10.83 -8.32 -4.93
CA ILE A 136 11.13 -8.24 -6.37
C ILE A 136 10.83 -6.85 -6.92
N ALA A 137 9.63 -6.33 -6.68
CA ALA A 137 9.21 -5.04 -7.23
C ALA A 137 9.99 -3.86 -6.60
N PRO A 138 10.21 -3.78 -5.28
CA PRO A 138 11.05 -2.74 -4.68
C PRO A 138 12.50 -2.77 -5.17
N VAL A 139 13.14 -3.94 -5.18
CA VAL A 139 14.53 -4.05 -5.67
C VAL A 139 14.62 -3.64 -7.13
N ASN A 140 13.68 -4.10 -7.97
CA ASN A 140 13.64 -3.69 -9.36
C ASN A 140 13.38 -2.18 -9.53
N ALA A 141 12.55 -1.59 -8.67
CA ALA A 141 12.32 -0.15 -8.69
C ALA A 141 13.58 0.63 -8.28
N GLU A 142 14.29 0.23 -7.22
CA GLU A 142 15.52 0.89 -6.79
C GLU A 142 16.66 0.77 -7.82
N MET A 143 16.68 -0.30 -8.61
CA MET A 143 17.67 -0.48 -9.67
C MET A 143 17.40 0.37 -10.92
N ASN A 144 16.14 0.77 -11.17
CA ASN A 144 15.74 1.36 -12.44
C ASN A 144 15.09 2.74 -12.32
N LEU A 145 14.67 3.14 -11.12
CA LEU A 145 13.89 4.35 -10.87
C LEU A 145 14.47 5.16 -9.72
N GLU A 146 14.26 6.47 -9.76
CA GLU A 146 14.59 7.34 -8.64
C GLU A 146 13.52 7.24 -7.55
N CYS A 147 13.86 6.56 -6.45
CA CYS A 147 12.95 6.34 -5.32
C CYS A 147 13.07 7.45 -4.26
N ASN A 148 11.98 7.72 -3.56
CA ASN A 148 11.90 8.59 -2.39
C ASN A 148 12.00 7.77 -1.10
N THR A 149 12.24 8.42 0.04
CA THR A 149 12.39 7.75 1.35
C THR A 149 11.18 6.90 1.73
N ALA A 150 9.96 7.29 1.34
CA ALA A 150 8.76 6.49 1.64
C ALA A 150 8.74 5.14 0.90
N HIS A 151 9.44 5.01 -0.24
CA HIS A 151 9.61 3.71 -0.91
C HIS A 151 10.30 2.71 0.01
N GLY A 152 11.34 3.15 0.73
CA GLY A 152 12.07 2.31 1.68
C GLY A 152 11.22 1.82 2.87
N ALA A 153 10.05 2.43 3.14
CA ALA A 153 9.13 1.92 4.15
C ALA A 153 8.59 0.53 3.80
N VAL A 154 8.63 0.12 2.53
CA VAL A 154 8.29 -1.24 2.10
C VAL A 154 9.16 -2.29 2.82
N TYR A 155 10.45 -1.99 3.06
CA TYR A 155 11.38 -2.87 3.75
C TYR A 155 11.17 -2.94 5.27
N VAL A 156 10.24 -2.14 5.82
CA VAL A 156 9.88 -2.16 7.24
C VAL A 156 8.45 -2.69 7.44
N LEU A 157 7.51 -2.25 6.60
CA LEU A 157 6.10 -2.64 6.69
C LEU A 157 5.84 -4.05 6.15
N PHE A 158 6.50 -4.45 5.07
CA PHE A 158 6.23 -5.74 4.44
C PHE A 158 6.95 -6.96 5.07
N PRO A 159 8.05 -6.82 5.84
CA PRO A 159 8.48 -7.91 6.73
C PRO A 159 7.42 -8.35 7.74
N ILE A 160 6.49 -7.48 8.13
CA ILE A 160 5.34 -7.88 8.97
C ILE A 160 4.42 -8.81 8.17
N LEU A 161 4.20 -8.50 6.89
CA LEU A 161 3.39 -9.32 5.99
C LEU A 161 4.05 -10.68 5.72
N LEU A 162 5.35 -10.71 5.40
CA LEU A 162 6.10 -11.95 5.23
C LEU A 162 6.23 -12.72 6.55
N GLY A 163 6.38 -12.02 7.67
CA GLY A 163 6.37 -12.59 9.02
C GLY A 163 5.05 -13.27 9.34
N ALA A 164 3.91 -12.69 8.97
CA ALA A 164 2.60 -13.32 9.16
C ALA A 164 2.47 -14.63 8.37
N HIS A 165 3.02 -14.69 7.15
CA HIS A 165 3.06 -15.94 6.38
C HIS A 165 4.04 -16.95 6.98
N ALA A 166 5.24 -16.50 7.38
CA ALA A 166 6.24 -17.36 8.00
C ALA A 166 5.78 -17.98 9.32
N LEU A 167 5.02 -17.22 10.12
CA LEU A 167 4.41 -17.71 11.35
C LEU A 167 3.20 -18.62 11.11
N ALA A 168 2.64 -18.65 9.91
CA ALA A 168 1.50 -19.49 9.53
C ALA A 168 1.90 -20.75 8.74
N MET A 169 3.19 -20.88 8.39
CA MET A 169 3.81 -22.11 7.88
C MET A 169 4.25 -23.01 9.03
#